data_AF-A0A430QJV2-F1
#
_entry.id   AF-A0A430QJV2-F1
#
_cell.length_a   1.000
_cell.length_b   1.000
_cell.length_c   1.000
_cell.angle_alpha   90.00
_cell.angle_beta   90.00
_cell.angle_gamma   90.00
#
_symmetry.space_group_name_H-M   'P 1'
#
loop_
_entity.id
_entity.type
_entity.pdbx_description
1 polymer ?
#
loop_
_entity_poly.entity_id
_entity_poly.type
_entity_poly.pdbx_seq_one_letter_code
_entity_poly.pdbx_strand_id
1 'polypeptide(L)'
;HKRSQSTAVTTYKTQDNRQSMNTVGFQFLSHKNYYPLMIDSITHQLDLIEKFVSVIEQMTDARQSYSIAIKNVCQSFKESVEKVESIKKDSDTNNNNEILYNFWHVFIEKFQNEAELHENVIQETKAKVVTPLQCIVKHRRQQISRLKAFRTSTDYTLKECAEKVNELQSNYAEMYRIHREILQTKAIKDLLNAHNSYVLQLHMTNAMKAYYHNLVLPQLMQFDQLICNINGVQLKVREVSPDSVVSVIVHNLNKNQNPTHWQLIEYLSPDCDCPEILCSNQIIVDNLVKVELRDKFNELKRQFAELSSFMQQNVNIVDTLKTLEKRFDFDTQTEHTNLNMHDDIYRKENEIRKAKIALAGIEVQKKTVFFIND
;
A
#
# COMPACT_ATOMS: atom_id res chain seq x y z
N HIS A 1 -10.91 -9.48 49.07
CA HIS A 1 -9.77 -8.77 48.46
C HIS A 1 -9.88 -8.90 46.94
N LYS A 2 -10.18 -7.80 46.24
CA LYS A 2 -10.31 -7.75 44.78
C LYS A 2 -8.92 -7.83 44.14
N ARG A 3 -8.69 -8.82 43.28
CA ARG A 3 -7.51 -8.88 42.39
C ARG A 3 -8.00 -8.71 40.96
N SER A 4 -7.99 -7.47 40.48
CA SER A 4 -8.13 -7.14 39.07
C SER A 4 -6.96 -7.77 38.33
N GLN A 5 -7.20 -8.85 37.58
CA GLN A 5 -6.21 -9.37 36.65
C GLN A 5 -6.38 -8.62 35.32
N SER A 6 -5.52 -7.62 35.18
CA SER A 6 -5.18 -6.95 33.92
C SER A 6 -4.93 -8.00 32.84
N THR A 7 -5.71 -7.99 31.78
CA THR A 7 -5.44 -8.68 30.51
C THR A 7 -4.15 -8.09 29.93
N ALA A 8 -3.02 -8.67 30.32
CA ALA A 8 -1.73 -8.36 29.71
C ALA A 8 -1.81 -8.76 28.24
N VAL A 9 -1.75 -7.75 27.36
CA VAL A 9 -1.52 -7.94 25.93
C VAL A 9 -0.13 -8.54 25.79
N THR A 10 -0.06 -9.87 25.67
CA THR A 10 1.18 -10.54 25.31
C THR A 10 1.47 -10.19 23.86
N THR A 11 2.28 -9.17 23.63
CA THR A 11 2.94 -8.92 22.35
C THR A 11 3.82 -10.13 22.04
N TYR A 12 3.28 -11.07 21.26
CA TYR A 12 4.04 -12.21 20.80
C TYR A 12 5.04 -11.77 19.75
N LYS A 13 6.32 -11.87 20.09
CA LYS A 13 7.44 -11.84 19.15
C LYS A 13 7.30 -13.05 18.22
N THR A 14 6.64 -12.89 17.08
CA THR A 14 6.90 -13.73 15.92
C THR A 14 8.34 -13.43 15.50
N GLN A 15 9.16 -14.47 15.51
CA GLN A 15 10.56 -14.46 15.10
C GLN A 15 10.61 -14.36 13.56
N ASP A 16 10.07 -13.26 13.01
CA ASP A 16 10.17 -12.89 11.59
C ASP A 16 11.43 -12.02 11.51
N ASN A 17 12.57 -12.65 11.24
CA ASN A 17 13.90 -12.01 11.22
C ASN A 17 14.12 -11.15 9.95
N ARG A 18 13.06 -10.51 9.43
CA ARG A 18 13.13 -9.46 8.41
C ARG A 18 12.89 -8.14 9.12
N GLN A 19 13.99 -7.45 9.47
CA GLN A 19 14.09 -6.08 9.99
C GLN A 19 12.93 -5.64 10.91
N SER A 20 13.18 -5.50 12.22
CA SER A 20 12.28 -4.75 13.10
C SER A 20 12.26 -3.29 12.67
N MET A 21 11.48 -2.98 11.64
CA MET A 21 11.28 -1.64 11.13
C MET A 21 10.46 -0.86 12.15
N ASN A 22 10.92 0.33 12.49
CA ASN A 22 10.33 1.18 13.51
C ASN A 22 8.95 1.67 13.04
N THR A 23 7.86 1.03 13.47
CA THR A 23 6.47 1.38 13.11
C THR A 23 5.89 2.52 13.96
N VAL A 24 6.69 3.08 14.86
CA VAL A 24 6.27 4.16 15.76
C VAL A 24 5.82 5.37 14.95
N GLY A 25 4.59 5.82 15.20
CA GLY A 25 4.00 6.98 14.53
C GLY A 25 3.09 6.65 13.34
N PHE A 26 3.36 5.59 12.57
CA PHE A 26 2.50 5.16 11.46
C PHE A 26 1.15 4.58 11.95
N GLN A 27 1.09 4.15 13.21
CA GLN A 27 -0.15 3.76 13.88
C GLN A 27 -1.17 4.90 13.90
N PHE A 28 -0.74 6.17 13.98
CA PHE A 28 -1.67 7.30 13.94
C PHE A 28 -2.30 7.50 12.56
N LEU A 29 -1.58 7.17 11.48
CA LEU A 29 -2.12 7.24 10.12
C LEU A 29 -3.18 6.16 9.85
N SER A 30 -3.17 5.09 10.64
CA SER A 30 -4.19 4.04 10.59
C SER A 30 -5.56 4.49 11.12
N HIS A 31 -5.57 5.58 11.90
CA HIS A 31 -6.75 6.12 12.58
C HIS A 31 -7.86 6.50 11.59
N LYS A 32 -9.11 6.15 11.92
CA LYS A 32 -10.29 6.41 11.07
C LYS A 32 -10.44 7.88 10.63
N ASN A 33 -10.01 8.82 11.47
CA ASN A 33 -10.06 10.26 11.17
C ASN A 33 -8.83 10.77 10.39
N TYR A 34 -7.67 10.14 10.51
CA TYR A 34 -6.43 10.63 9.89
C TYR A 34 -6.16 9.98 8.53
N TYR A 35 -6.62 8.74 8.33
CA TYR A 35 -6.45 8.04 7.07
C TYR A 35 -7.11 8.77 5.87
N PRO A 36 -8.39 9.23 5.94
CA PRO A 36 -8.99 9.97 4.84
C PRO A 36 -8.22 11.26 4.54
N LEU A 37 -7.85 12.02 5.58
CA LEU A 37 -7.09 13.27 5.44
C LEU A 37 -5.71 13.06 4.80
N MET A 38 -5.02 11.98 5.17
CA MET A 38 -3.74 11.61 4.57
C MET A 38 -3.91 11.27 3.09
N ILE A 39 -4.90 10.44 2.75
CA ILE A 39 -5.20 10.08 1.36
C ILE A 39 -5.53 11.33 0.55
N ASP A 40 -6.38 12.20 1.05
CA ASP A 40 -6.78 13.44 0.37
C ASP A 40 -5.58 14.38 0.18
N SER A 41 -4.72 14.51 1.21
CA SER A 41 -3.49 15.30 1.12
C SER A 41 -2.54 14.76 0.05
N ILE A 42 -2.32 13.44 0.01
CA ILE A 42 -1.45 12.83 -1.01
C ILE A 42 -2.08 13.00 -2.40
N THR A 43 -3.38 12.74 -2.56
CA THR A 43 -4.09 12.92 -3.83
C THR A 43 -3.96 14.35 -4.34
N HIS A 44 -4.18 15.35 -3.47
CA HIS A 44 -4.02 16.76 -3.83
C HIS A 44 -2.61 17.10 -4.33
N GLN A 45 -1.58 16.54 -3.69
CA GLN A 45 -0.19 16.74 -4.12
C GLN A 45 0.08 16.11 -5.49
N LEU A 46 -0.45 14.92 -5.75
CA LEU A 46 -0.30 14.27 -7.05
C LEU A 46 -0.99 15.09 -8.15
N ASP A 47 -2.15 15.68 -7.86
CA ASP A 47 -2.86 16.56 -8.80
C ASP A 47 -2.07 17.86 -9.09
N LEU A 48 -1.38 18.41 -8.08
CA LEU A 48 -0.47 19.55 -8.28
C LEU A 48 0.73 19.19 -9.16
N ILE A 49 1.32 18.01 -8.96
CA ILE A 49 2.43 17.52 -9.80
C ILE A 49 1.95 17.34 -11.25
N GLU A 50 0.76 16.78 -11.46
CA GLU A 50 0.18 16.60 -12.81
C GLU A 50 -0.08 17.93 -13.51
N LYS A 51 -0.59 18.94 -12.77
CA LYS A 51 -0.70 20.31 -13.30
C LYS A 51 0.66 20.91 -13.66
N PHE A 52 1.67 20.71 -12.83
CA PHE A 52 3.02 21.19 -13.09
C PHE A 52 3.63 20.54 -14.34
N VAL A 53 3.44 19.22 -14.51
CA VAL A 53 3.81 18.50 -15.73
C VAL A 53 3.13 19.09 -16.95
N SER A 54 1.82 19.34 -16.90
CA SER A 54 1.08 19.93 -18.02
C SER A 54 1.61 21.32 -18.40
N VAL A 55 2.00 22.14 -17.42
CA VAL A 55 2.62 23.45 -17.69
C VAL A 55 3.99 23.28 -18.37
N ILE A 56 4.81 22.33 -17.92
CA ILE A 56 6.11 22.05 -18.55
C ILE A 56 5.92 21.57 -20.00
N GLU A 57 4.96 20.69 -20.25
CA GLU A 57 4.65 20.20 -21.59
C GLU A 57 4.26 21.35 -22.52
N GLN A 58 3.36 22.25 -22.08
CA GLN A 58 3.00 23.45 -22.84
C GLN A 58 4.21 24.37 -23.11
N MET A 59 5.12 24.52 -22.13
CA MET A 59 6.36 25.27 -22.33
C MET A 59 7.28 24.59 -23.36
N THR A 60 7.35 23.26 -23.36
CA THR A 60 8.14 22.52 -24.36
C THR A 60 7.53 22.64 -25.76
N ASP A 61 6.21 22.64 -25.89
CA ASP A 61 5.52 22.81 -27.17
C ASP A 61 5.71 24.22 -27.74
N ALA A 62 5.67 25.24 -26.89
CA ALA A 62 5.98 26.62 -27.26
C ALA A 62 7.44 26.76 -27.75
N ARG A 63 8.40 26.13 -27.04
CA ARG A 63 9.80 26.09 -27.47
C ARG A 63 9.98 25.34 -28.79
N GLN A 64 9.25 24.25 -29.00
CA GLN A 64 9.31 23.49 -30.26
C GLN A 64 8.84 24.36 -31.43
N SER A 65 7.72 25.07 -31.24
CA SER A 65 7.17 25.99 -32.24
C SER A 65 8.14 27.13 -32.57
N TYR A 66 8.83 27.67 -31.56
CA TYR A 66 9.87 28.68 -31.74
C TYR A 66 11.08 28.15 -32.52
N SER A 67 11.59 26.97 -32.18
CA SER A 67 12.70 26.32 -32.90
C SER A 67 12.35 26.07 -34.37
N ILE A 68 11.15 25.54 -34.64
CA ILE A 68 10.65 25.32 -36.01
C ILE A 68 10.56 26.65 -36.78
N ALA A 69 10.04 27.71 -36.17
CA ALA A 69 9.94 29.02 -36.80
C ALA A 69 11.32 29.57 -37.19
N ILE A 70 12.33 29.47 -36.31
CA ILE A 70 13.70 29.88 -36.62
C ILE A 70 14.27 29.05 -37.78
N LYS A 71 14.10 27.72 -37.74
CA LYS A 71 14.59 26.83 -38.81
C LYS A 71 14.00 27.21 -40.17
N ASN A 72 12.69 27.50 -40.21
CA ASN A 72 12.02 27.92 -41.44
C ASN A 72 12.55 29.26 -41.96
N VAL A 73 12.74 30.25 -41.09
CA VAL A 73 13.32 31.56 -41.48
C VAL A 73 14.74 31.38 -42.02
N CYS A 74 15.57 30.59 -41.34
CA CYS A 74 16.93 30.28 -41.80
C CYS A 74 16.93 29.59 -43.16
N GLN A 75 16.02 28.64 -43.38
CA GLN A 75 15.89 27.91 -44.64
C GLN A 75 15.46 28.84 -45.78
N SER A 76 14.43 29.66 -45.59
CA SER A 76 13.98 30.63 -46.59
C SER A 76 15.05 31.66 -46.95
N PHE A 77 15.85 32.07 -45.96
CA PHE A 77 16.96 32.99 -46.19
C PHE A 77 18.10 32.31 -46.98
N LYS A 78 18.47 31.07 -46.66
CA LYS A 78 19.46 30.29 -47.44
C LYS A 78 19.04 30.15 -48.90
N GLU A 79 17.80 29.75 -49.16
CA GLU A 79 17.26 29.60 -50.51
C GLU A 79 17.25 30.92 -51.30
N SER A 80 17.04 32.05 -50.61
CA SER A 80 17.10 33.38 -51.23
C SER A 80 18.52 33.78 -51.60
N VAL A 81 19.50 33.46 -50.75
CA VAL A 81 20.92 33.76 -51.00
C VAL A 81 21.47 32.91 -52.14
N GLU A 82 21.15 31.60 -52.19
CA GLU A 82 21.54 30.70 -53.28
C GLU A 82 21.00 31.18 -54.65
N LYS A 83 19.76 31.69 -54.68
CA LYS A 83 19.18 32.31 -55.87
C LYS A 83 19.97 33.55 -56.30
N VAL A 84 20.37 34.42 -55.37
CA VAL A 84 21.16 35.63 -55.69
C VAL A 84 22.58 35.30 -56.14
N GLU A 85 23.23 34.28 -55.58
CA GLU A 85 24.53 33.78 -56.05
C GLU A 85 24.47 33.22 -57.47
N SER A 86 23.41 32.48 -57.81
CA SER A 86 23.24 31.93 -59.16
C SER A 86 23.17 33.01 -60.25
N ILE A 87 22.80 34.25 -59.89
CA ILE A 87 22.66 35.41 -60.77
C ILE A 87 23.99 36.18 -60.92
N LYS A 88 24.94 36.05 -59.98
CA LYS A 88 26.14 36.90 -59.88
C LYS A 88 27.44 36.32 -60.48
N LYS A 89 27.40 35.13 -61.11
CA LYS A 89 28.58 34.53 -61.76
C LYS A 89 29.18 35.35 -62.93
N ASP A 90 28.58 36.48 -63.30
CA ASP A 90 28.94 37.28 -64.48
C ASP A 90 29.60 38.66 -64.20
N SER A 91 30.03 39.03 -62.98
CA SER A 91 30.69 40.36 -62.79
C SER A 91 31.73 40.50 -61.66
N ASP A 92 32.81 41.22 -61.97
CA ASP A 92 34.04 41.50 -61.19
C ASP A 92 33.86 42.42 -59.94
N THR A 93 32.76 42.34 -59.20
CA THR A 93 32.59 43.05 -57.91
C THR A 93 32.82 42.11 -56.73
N ASN A 94 34.07 41.65 -56.56
CA ASN A 94 34.35 40.43 -55.77
C ASN A 94 34.47 40.64 -54.24
N ASN A 95 35.07 41.75 -53.77
CA ASN A 95 35.53 41.83 -52.36
C ASN A 95 34.48 42.27 -51.32
N ASN A 96 33.62 43.25 -51.64
CA ASN A 96 32.57 43.72 -50.70
C ASN A 96 31.38 42.75 -50.62
N ASN A 97 31.13 41.99 -51.69
CA ASN A 97 30.11 40.95 -51.70
C ASN A 97 30.54 39.79 -50.78
N GLU A 98 31.81 39.38 -50.82
CA GLU A 98 32.35 38.29 -49.98
C GLU A 98 32.22 38.55 -48.47
N ILE A 99 32.45 39.79 -48.02
CA ILE A 99 32.25 40.17 -46.61
C ILE A 99 30.78 40.04 -46.18
N LEU A 100 29.85 40.47 -47.03
CA LEU A 100 28.41 40.36 -46.76
C LEU A 100 27.94 38.91 -46.77
N TYR A 101 28.42 38.09 -47.71
CA TYR A 101 28.15 36.65 -47.75
C TYR A 101 28.68 35.95 -46.50
N ASN A 102 29.92 36.22 -46.09
CA ASN A 102 30.49 35.66 -44.86
C ASN A 102 29.69 36.08 -43.62
N PHE A 103 29.30 37.35 -43.51
CA PHE A 103 28.45 37.81 -42.41
C PHE A 103 27.09 37.08 -42.39
N TRP A 104 26.47 36.89 -43.56
CA TRP A 104 25.21 36.15 -43.68
C TRP A 104 25.33 34.69 -43.27
N HIS A 105 26.38 34.00 -43.71
CA HIS A 105 26.62 32.61 -43.31
C HIS A 105 26.77 32.47 -41.80
N VAL A 106 27.61 33.31 -41.18
CA VAL A 106 27.81 33.30 -39.72
C VAL A 106 26.51 33.65 -38.98
N PHE A 107 25.71 34.58 -39.51
CA PHE A 107 24.44 34.95 -38.91
C PHE A 107 23.45 33.77 -38.94
N ILE A 108 23.29 33.11 -40.08
CA ILE A 108 22.39 31.96 -40.23
C ILE A 108 22.85 30.78 -39.39
N GLU A 109 24.15 30.48 -39.37
CA GLU A 109 24.73 29.42 -38.53
C GLU A 109 24.39 29.64 -37.05
N LYS A 110 24.50 30.88 -36.54
CA LYS A 110 24.13 31.20 -35.16
C LYS A 110 22.66 30.90 -34.84
N PHE A 111 21.74 31.28 -35.71
CA PHE A 111 20.31 31.00 -35.49
C PHE A 111 19.97 29.52 -35.63
N GLN A 112 20.67 28.79 -36.50
CA GLN A 112 20.52 27.33 -36.60
C GLN A 112 21.01 26.63 -35.33
N ASN A 113 22.16 27.04 -34.79
CA ASN A 113 22.68 26.53 -33.53
C ASN A 113 21.74 26.84 -32.35
N GLU A 114 21.14 28.03 -32.31
CA GLU A 114 20.13 28.39 -31.30
C GLU A 114 18.88 27.49 -31.40
N ALA A 115 18.39 27.25 -32.60
CA ALA A 115 17.25 26.36 -32.82
C ALA A 115 17.53 24.90 -32.38
N GLU A 116 18.75 24.42 -32.62
CA GLU A 116 19.22 23.10 -32.16
C GLU A 116 19.36 23.06 -30.63
N LEU A 117 19.88 24.11 -30.01
CA LEU A 117 19.94 24.23 -28.55
C LEU A 117 18.54 24.14 -27.92
N HIS A 118 17.55 24.83 -28.49
CA HIS A 118 16.16 24.74 -28.06
C HIS A 118 15.62 23.30 -28.13
N GLU A 119 15.93 22.57 -29.20
CA GLU A 119 15.50 21.18 -29.38
C GLU A 119 16.16 20.24 -28.36
N ASN A 120 17.46 20.42 -28.11
CA ASN A 120 18.18 19.69 -27.06
C ASN A 120 17.56 19.93 -25.68
N VAL A 121 17.25 21.18 -25.34
CA VAL A 121 16.58 21.52 -24.06
C VAL A 121 15.21 20.86 -23.95
N ILE A 122 14.43 20.78 -25.04
CA ILE A 122 13.14 20.08 -25.06
C ILE A 122 13.31 18.59 -24.76
N GLN A 123 14.24 17.93 -25.46
CA GLN A 123 14.51 16.50 -25.27
C GLN A 123 14.97 16.22 -23.83
N GLU A 124 15.91 17.01 -23.30
CA GLU A 124 16.35 16.86 -21.92
C GLU A 124 15.24 17.11 -20.90
N THR A 125 14.40 18.12 -21.12
CA THR A 125 13.27 18.44 -20.22
C THR A 125 12.27 17.29 -20.20
N LYS A 126 11.93 16.72 -21.36
CA LYS A 126 11.02 15.57 -21.45
C LYS A 126 11.60 14.36 -20.72
N ALA A 127 12.84 13.98 -21.03
CA ALA A 127 13.49 12.81 -20.48
C ALA A 127 13.80 12.92 -18.97
N LYS A 128 14.27 14.08 -18.50
CA LYS A 128 14.76 14.26 -17.12
C LYS A 128 13.71 14.79 -16.15
N VAL A 129 12.60 15.36 -16.64
CA VAL A 129 11.58 16.02 -15.79
C VAL A 129 10.18 15.48 -16.03
N VAL A 130 9.66 15.56 -17.26
CA VAL A 130 8.27 15.18 -17.57
C VAL A 130 8.03 13.69 -17.31
N THR A 131 8.80 12.82 -17.97
CA THR A 131 8.63 11.36 -17.85
C THR A 131 8.79 10.86 -16.41
N PRO A 132 9.82 11.29 -15.63
CA PRO A 132 9.95 10.92 -14.23
C PRO A 132 8.77 11.37 -13.35
N LEU A 133 8.29 12.60 -13.50
CA LEU A 133 7.16 13.11 -12.71
C LEU A 133 5.86 12.37 -13.04
N GLN A 134 5.59 12.09 -14.31
CA GLN A 134 4.45 11.27 -14.74
C GLN A 134 4.53 9.86 -14.14
N CYS A 135 5.72 9.26 -14.13
CA CYS A 135 5.96 7.95 -13.53
C CYS A 135 5.66 7.96 -12.01
N ILE A 136 6.15 8.98 -11.28
CA ILE A 136 5.84 9.16 -9.85
C ILE A 136 4.33 9.25 -9.63
N VAL A 137 3.61 10.09 -10.38
CA VAL A 137 2.16 10.29 -10.23
C VAL A 137 1.42 8.98 -10.47
N LYS A 138 1.71 8.29 -11.58
CA LYS A 138 1.08 7.01 -11.93
C LYS A 138 1.30 5.97 -10.84
N HIS A 139 2.55 5.79 -10.41
CA HIS A 139 2.92 4.79 -9.42
C HIS A 139 2.27 5.07 -8.06
N ARG A 140 2.25 6.33 -7.60
CA ARG A 140 1.61 6.70 -6.32
C ARG A 140 0.09 6.56 -6.36
N ARG A 141 -0.56 6.91 -7.47
CA ARG A 141 -2.01 6.65 -7.63
C ARG A 141 -2.32 5.16 -7.57
N GLN A 142 -1.50 4.33 -8.21
CA GLN A 142 -1.63 2.87 -8.12
C GLN A 142 -1.45 2.36 -6.68
N GLN A 143 -0.42 2.83 -5.95
CA GLN A 143 -0.23 2.48 -4.55
C GLN A 143 -1.44 2.85 -3.67
N ILE A 144 -2.00 4.06 -3.83
CA ILE A 144 -3.20 4.49 -3.10
C ILE A 144 -4.39 3.58 -3.41
N SER A 145 -4.61 3.28 -4.70
CA SER A 145 -5.70 2.39 -5.14
C SER A 145 -5.56 0.99 -4.52
N ARG A 146 -4.35 0.44 -4.59
CA ARG A 146 -3.93 -0.84 -4.01
C ARG A 146 -4.12 -0.88 -2.49
N LEU A 147 -3.79 0.19 -1.78
CA LEU A 147 -3.98 0.32 -0.33
C LEU A 147 -5.47 0.36 0.03
N LYS A 148 -6.25 1.18 -0.69
CA LYS A 148 -7.71 1.27 -0.52
C LYS A 148 -8.37 -0.09 -0.73
N ALA A 149 -8.03 -0.79 -1.82
CA ALA A 149 -8.59 -2.11 -2.13
C ALA A 149 -8.30 -3.14 -1.04
N PHE A 150 -7.04 -3.20 -0.56
CA PHE A 150 -6.67 -4.09 0.53
C PHE A 150 -7.46 -3.78 1.80
N ARG A 151 -7.49 -2.50 2.22
CA ARG A 151 -8.19 -2.06 3.42
C ARG A 151 -9.68 -2.38 3.36
N THR A 152 -10.36 -2.05 2.26
CA THR A 152 -11.79 -2.36 2.10
C THR A 152 -12.05 -3.86 2.20
N SER A 153 -11.23 -4.69 1.54
CA SER A 153 -11.38 -6.15 1.59
C SER A 153 -11.16 -6.69 3.01
N THR A 154 -10.12 -6.25 3.71
CA THR A 154 -9.80 -6.75 5.06
C THR A 154 -10.76 -6.22 6.11
N ASP A 155 -11.16 -4.95 6.05
CA ASP A 155 -12.15 -4.36 6.95
C ASP A 155 -13.50 -5.08 6.81
N TYR A 156 -13.89 -5.46 5.58
CA TYR A 156 -15.09 -6.28 5.34
C TYR A 156 -15.00 -7.66 6.00
N THR A 157 -13.90 -8.40 5.82
CA THR A 157 -13.71 -9.70 6.48
C THR A 157 -13.73 -9.59 8.01
N LEU A 158 -13.09 -8.57 8.59
CA LEU A 158 -13.13 -8.34 10.03
C LEU A 158 -14.53 -7.99 10.53
N LYS A 159 -15.32 -7.27 9.72
CA LYS A 159 -16.73 -6.98 10.02
C LYS A 159 -17.55 -8.27 10.02
N GLU A 160 -17.42 -9.14 9.02
CA GLU A 160 -18.10 -10.45 9.00
C GLU A 160 -17.72 -11.30 10.22
N CYS A 161 -16.44 -11.33 10.61
CA CYS A 161 -16.02 -12.01 11.82
C CYS A 161 -16.65 -11.42 13.09
N ALA A 162 -16.81 -10.09 13.18
CA ALA A 162 -17.46 -9.43 14.31
C ALA A 162 -18.98 -9.71 14.34
N GLU A 163 -19.64 -9.72 13.18
CA GLU A 163 -21.05 -10.11 13.07
C GLU A 163 -21.25 -11.56 13.50
N LYS A 164 -20.32 -12.46 13.16
CA LYS A 164 -20.36 -13.86 13.62
C LYS A 164 -20.20 -14.00 15.14
N VAL A 165 -19.42 -13.12 15.77
CA VAL A 165 -19.33 -13.06 17.25
C VAL A 165 -20.69 -12.72 17.85
N ASN A 166 -21.39 -11.73 17.29
CA ASN A 166 -22.71 -11.31 17.77
C ASN A 166 -23.79 -12.40 17.56
N GLU A 167 -23.74 -13.10 16.43
CA GLU A 167 -24.62 -14.23 16.13
C GLU A 167 -24.43 -15.35 17.16
N LEU A 168 -23.17 -15.72 17.44
CA LEU A 168 -22.84 -16.76 18.41
C LEU A 168 -23.16 -16.34 19.84
N GLN A 169 -23.02 -15.06 20.17
CA GLN A 169 -23.43 -14.51 21.47
C GLN A 169 -24.95 -14.60 21.66
N SER A 170 -25.73 -14.24 20.64
CA SER A 170 -27.19 -14.38 20.65
C SER A 170 -27.61 -15.85 20.82
N ASN A 171 -26.97 -16.77 20.09
CA ASN A 171 -27.22 -18.20 20.21
C ASN A 171 -26.87 -18.72 21.62
N TYR A 172 -25.75 -18.26 22.19
CA TYR A 172 -25.35 -18.62 23.54
C TYR A 172 -26.36 -18.15 24.60
N ALA A 173 -26.83 -16.90 24.52
CA ALA A 173 -27.87 -16.39 25.40
C ALA A 173 -29.19 -17.18 25.29
N GLU A 174 -29.58 -17.56 24.06
CA GLU A 174 -30.78 -18.36 23.84
C GLU A 174 -30.66 -19.78 24.41
N MET A 175 -29.51 -20.45 24.21
CA MET A 175 -29.27 -21.77 24.83
C MET A 175 -29.27 -21.69 26.36
N TYR A 176 -28.81 -20.58 26.93
CA TYR A 176 -28.89 -20.35 28.38
C TYR A 176 -30.33 -20.22 28.85
N ARG A 177 -31.17 -19.46 28.14
CA ARG A 177 -32.60 -19.34 28.41
C ARG A 177 -33.31 -20.70 28.36
N ILE A 178 -33.06 -21.48 27.32
CA ILE A 178 -33.64 -22.84 27.16
C ILE A 178 -33.20 -23.75 28.30
N HIS A 179 -31.92 -23.72 28.69
CA HIS A 179 -31.42 -24.53 29.81
C HIS A 179 -32.12 -24.19 31.13
N ARG A 180 -32.43 -22.91 31.38
CA ARG A 180 -33.17 -22.48 32.58
C ARG A 180 -34.60 -23.04 32.61
N GLU A 181 -35.23 -23.20 31.46
CA GLU A 181 -36.58 -23.75 31.33
C GLU A 181 -36.58 -25.29 31.32
N ILE A 182 -35.56 -25.89 30.73
CA ILE A 182 -35.45 -27.33 30.48
C ILE A 182 -34.14 -27.85 31.09
N LEU A 183 -34.22 -28.36 32.32
CA LEU A 183 -33.10 -28.92 33.08
C LEU A 183 -32.73 -30.35 32.62
N GLN A 184 -32.43 -30.50 31.34
CA GLN A 184 -31.98 -31.77 30.74
C GLN A 184 -30.51 -31.74 30.37
N THR A 185 -29.84 -32.90 30.43
CA THR A 185 -28.42 -33.06 30.07
C THR A 185 -28.11 -32.56 28.65
N LYS A 186 -29.04 -32.76 27.70
CA LYS A 186 -28.90 -32.23 26.34
C LYS A 186 -28.84 -30.70 26.31
N ALA A 187 -29.70 -30.02 27.08
CA ALA A 187 -29.71 -28.57 27.15
C ALA A 187 -28.41 -28.00 27.77
N ILE A 188 -27.84 -28.68 28.77
CA ILE A 188 -26.52 -28.34 29.33
C ILE A 188 -25.44 -28.49 28.26
N LYS A 189 -25.42 -29.61 27.55
CA LYS A 189 -24.45 -29.85 26.46
C LYS A 189 -24.55 -28.78 25.37
N ASP A 190 -25.75 -28.45 24.92
CA ASP A 190 -25.99 -27.46 23.88
C ASP A 190 -25.55 -26.05 24.33
N LEU A 191 -25.81 -25.69 25.60
CA LEU A 191 -25.33 -24.46 26.23
C LEU A 191 -23.80 -24.37 26.26
N LEU A 192 -23.12 -25.42 26.75
CA LEU A 192 -21.66 -25.46 26.83
C LEU A 192 -21.01 -25.37 25.44
N ASN A 193 -21.58 -26.02 24.44
CA ASN A 193 -21.13 -25.92 23.05
C ASN A 193 -21.31 -24.50 22.48
N ALA A 194 -22.44 -23.85 22.77
CA ALA A 194 -22.70 -22.48 22.34
C ALA A 194 -21.72 -21.48 22.99
N HIS A 195 -21.47 -21.61 24.30
CA HIS A 195 -20.47 -20.83 25.03
C HIS A 195 -19.07 -20.97 24.40
N ASN A 196 -18.61 -22.22 24.24
CA ASN A 196 -17.29 -22.49 23.69
C ASN A 196 -17.14 -21.97 22.26
N SER A 197 -18.17 -22.11 21.43
CA SER A 197 -18.17 -21.58 20.06
C SER A 197 -18.06 -20.05 20.05
N TYR A 198 -18.84 -19.36 20.90
CA TYR A 198 -18.79 -17.91 21.07
C TYR A 198 -17.40 -17.44 21.51
N VAL A 199 -16.84 -18.04 22.57
CA VAL A 199 -15.52 -17.69 23.11
C VAL A 199 -14.41 -17.90 22.07
N LEU A 200 -14.44 -19.02 21.33
CA LEU A 200 -13.47 -19.27 20.27
C LEU A 200 -13.55 -18.22 19.16
N GLN A 201 -14.75 -17.86 18.71
CA GLN A 201 -14.89 -16.84 17.67
C GLN A 201 -14.48 -15.46 18.19
N LEU A 202 -14.83 -15.12 19.44
CA LEU A 202 -14.42 -13.86 20.08
C LEU A 202 -12.89 -13.73 20.09
N HIS A 203 -12.19 -14.76 20.56
CA HIS A 203 -10.73 -14.78 20.61
C HIS A 203 -10.09 -14.68 19.22
N MET A 204 -10.63 -15.40 18.23
CA MET A 204 -10.18 -15.33 16.85
C MET A 204 -10.32 -13.92 16.28
N THR A 205 -11.52 -13.33 16.36
CA THR A 205 -11.80 -12.00 15.83
C THR A 205 -10.92 -10.96 16.50
N ASN A 206 -10.74 -11.03 17.82
CA ASN A 206 -9.87 -10.12 18.57
C ASN A 206 -8.40 -10.25 18.18
N ALA A 207 -7.89 -11.46 18.00
CA ALA A 207 -6.52 -11.69 17.54
C ALA A 207 -6.29 -11.16 16.11
N MET A 208 -7.25 -11.40 15.21
CA MET A 208 -7.22 -10.86 13.84
C MET A 208 -7.21 -9.33 13.84
N LYS A 209 -8.11 -8.69 14.61
CA LYS A 209 -8.16 -7.21 14.74
C LYS A 209 -6.85 -6.65 15.30
N ALA A 210 -6.31 -7.27 16.35
CA ALA A 210 -5.05 -6.83 16.95
C ALA A 210 -3.89 -6.94 15.97
N TYR A 211 -3.78 -8.06 15.25
CA TYR A 211 -2.71 -8.26 14.27
C TYR A 211 -2.83 -7.28 13.10
N TYR A 212 -4.04 -7.06 12.60
CA TYR A 212 -4.29 -6.12 11.51
C TYR A 212 -3.92 -4.68 11.89
N HIS A 213 -4.45 -4.17 13.02
CA HIS A 213 -4.26 -2.77 13.38
C HIS A 213 -2.88 -2.45 13.97
N ASN A 214 -2.25 -3.39 14.68
CA ASN A 214 -0.95 -3.13 15.33
C ASN A 214 0.24 -3.41 14.42
N LEU A 215 0.09 -4.29 13.42
CA LEU A 215 1.20 -4.74 12.60
C LEU A 215 0.99 -4.48 11.11
N VAL A 216 -0.07 -5.06 10.51
CA VAL A 216 -0.26 -5.03 9.05
C VAL A 216 -0.52 -3.62 8.54
N LEU A 217 -1.44 -2.90 9.18
CA LEU A 217 -1.84 -1.59 8.73
C LEU A 217 -0.71 -0.55 8.85
N PRO A 218 0.05 -0.46 9.97
CA PRO A 218 1.24 0.38 10.04
C PRO A 218 2.29 0.04 8.99
N GLN A 219 2.54 -1.25 8.69
CA GLN A 219 3.46 -1.66 7.62
C GLN A 219 3.00 -1.21 6.24
N LEU A 220 1.69 -1.21 5.97
CA LEU A 220 1.15 -0.71 4.71
C LEU A 220 1.16 0.82 4.61
N MET A 221 1.14 1.52 5.74
CA MET A 221 1.26 2.98 5.80
C MET A 221 2.70 3.46 5.70
N GLN A 222 3.68 2.57 5.87
CA GLN A 222 5.04 2.80 5.39
C GLN A 222 4.96 2.76 3.87
N PHE A 223 4.70 3.92 3.28
CA PHE A 223 4.92 4.16 1.87
C PHE A 223 6.42 3.98 1.62
N ASP A 224 6.88 2.74 1.53
CA ASP A 224 8.27 2.45 1.24
C ASP A 224 8.69 3.26 0.02
N GLN A 225 9.88 3.84 0.12
CA GLN A 225 10.56 4.57 -0.95
C GLN A 225 10.75 3.61 -2.13
N LEU A 226 9.74 3.43 -2.98
CA LEU A 226 9.99 3.01 -4.34
C LEU A 226 10.58 4.24 -5.02
N ILE A 227 11.90 4.32 -4.91
CA ILE A 227 12.75 5.08 -5.80
C ILE A 227 12.38 4.56 -7.19
N CYS A 228 11.48 5.25 -7.90
CA CYS A 228 11.67 5.36 -9.34
C CYS A 228 13.15 5.70 -9.48
N ASN A 229 13.92 4.89 -10.19
CA ASN A 229 15.35 5.05 -10.39
C ASN A 229 15.60 6.37 -11.15
N ILE A 230 15.37 7.51 -10.50
CA ILE A 230 15.59 8.86 -11.02
C ILE A 230 17.05 9.15 -10.75
N ASN A 231 17.91 8.40 -11.44
CA ASN A 231 19.32 8.71 -11.57
C ASN A 231 19.41 9.96 -12.46
N GLY A 232 19.26 11.14 -11.84
CA GLY A 232 19.43 12.42 -12.52
C GLY A 232 18.94 13.65 -11.75
N VAL A 233 17.91 13.53 -10.91
CA VAL A 233 17.32 14.69 -10.18
C VAL A 233 17.08 14.34 -8.70
N GLN A 234 18.12 13.87 -8.02
CA GLN A 234 18.00 13.21 -6.70
C GLN A 234 17.82 14.13 -5.47
N LEU A 235 17.91 15.46 -5.59
CA LEU A 235 17.83 16.33 -4.39
C LEU A 235 16.48 17.06 -4.23
N LYS A 236 15.97 17.76 -5.26
CA LYS A 236 14.71 18.54 -5.13
C LYS A 236 13.43 17.72 -5.36
N VAL A 237 13.47 16.66 -6.17
CA VAL A 237 12.30 15.77 -6.33
C VAL A 237 12.04 14.95 -5.04
N ARG A 238 13.09 14.69 -4.26
CA ARG A 238 12.98 14.07 -2.92
C ARG A 238 12.25 14.97 -1.92
N GLU A 239 12.46 16.28 -1.98
CA GLU A 239 11.78 17.27 -1.13
C GLU A 239 10.28 17.39 -1.46
N VAL A 240 9.92 17.18 -2.72
CA VAL A 240 8.52 17.18 -3.21
C VAL A 240 7.86 15.79 -3.07
N SER A 241 8.59 14.77 -2.60
CA SER A 241 8.00 13.44 -2.40
C SER A 241 6.90 13.49 -1.34
N PRO A 242 5.72 12.90 -1.59
CA PRO A 242 4.66 12.75 -0.58
C PRO A 242 5.14 12.13 0.75
N ASP A 243 6.26 11.40 0.74
CA ASP A 243 6.85 10.76 1.93
C ASP A 243 7.31 11.79 2.98
N SER A 244 7.77 12.98 2.55
CA SER A 244 8.17 14.05 3.48
C SER A 244 6.96 14.57 4.27
N VAL A 245 5.80 14.63 3.61
CA VAL A 245 4.53 15.07 4.20
C VAL A 245 3.96 14.00 5.12
N VAL A 246 4.00 12.73 4.71
CA VAL A 246 3.64 11.61 5.61
C VAL A 246 4.50 11.66 6.87
N SER A 247 5.80 11.91 6.75
CA SER A 247 6.73 12.03 7.88
C SER A 247 6.41 13.23 8.80
N VAL A 248 6.05 14.39 8.23
CA VAL A 248 5.64 15.58 8.99
C VAL A 248 4.30 15.37 9.69
N ILE A 249 3.33 14.74 9.03
CA ILE A 249 2.03 14.38 9.62
C ILE A 249 2.25 13.43 10.80
N VAL A 250 3.05 12.37 10.62
CA VAL A 250 3.41 11.43 11.69
C VAL A 250 4.05 12.14 12.87
N HIS A 251 5.01 13.05 12.62
CA HIS A 251 5.67 13.83 13.66
C HIS A 251 4.69 14.72 14.45
N ASN A 252 3.74 15.37 13.77
CA ASN A 252 2.74 16.23 14.40
C ASN A 252 1.69 15.44 15.18
N LEU A 253 1.26 14.28 14.67
CA LEU A 253 0.28 13.41 15.33
C LEU A 253 0.84 12.73 16.57
N ASN A 254 2.14 12.42 16.61
CA ASN A 254 2.82 11.86 17.78
C ASN A 254 2.74 12.76 19.03
N LYS A 255 2.39 14.04 18.90
CA LYS A 255 2.20 14.97 20.02
C LYS A 255 0.83 14.82 20.72
N ASN A 256 -0.15 14.17 20.08
CA ASN A 256 -1.50 14.00 20.61
C ASN A 256 -1.70 12.57 21.14
N GLN A 257 -1.89 12.44 22.46
CA GLN A 257 -2.06 11.16 23.14
C GLN A 257 -3.48 10.60 22.97
N ASN A 258 -3.70 9.77 21.95
CA ASN A 258 -4.35 8.44 22.08
C ASN A 258 -4.35 7.73 20.70
N PRO A 259 -3.49 6.73 20.49
CA PRO A 259 -3.33 6.08 19.17
C PRO A 259 -4.49 5.12 18.80
N THR A 260 -5.32 4.71 19.76
CA THR A 260 -6.28 3.61 19.57
C THR A 260 -7.68 4.11 19.20
N HIS A 261 -8.00 4.10 17.91
CA HIS A 261 -9.36 4.34 17.39
C HIS A 261 -10.23 3.08 17.32
N TRP A 262 -9.62 1.94 17.58
CA TRP A 262 -10.22 0.62 17.46
C TRP A 262 -10.13 -0.06 18.83
N GLN A 263 -11.09 -0.94 19.11
CA GLN A 263 -11.15 -1.67 20.37
C GLN A 263 -11.40 -3.16 20.07
N LEU A 264 -10.93 -3.99 21.00
CA LEU A 264 -11.29 -5.41 21.02
C LEU A 264 -12.77 -5.53 21.37
N ILE A 265 -13.40 -6.58 20.87
CA ILE A 265 -14.76 -6.93 21.25
C ILE A 265 -14.70 -7.44 22.68
N GLU A 266 -15.53 -6.88 23.55
CA GLU A 266 -15.65 -7.31 24.94
C GLU A 266 -16.49 -8.59 25.03
N TYR A 267 -16.18 -9.42 26.01
CA TYR A 267 -16.98 -10.60 26.30
C TYR A 267 -18.32 -10.18 26.91
N LEU A 268 -19.41 -10.76 26.42
CA LEU A 268 -20.76 -10.55 26.93
C LEU A 268 -21.30 -11.86 27.49
N SER A 269 -21.66 -11.82 28.78
CA SER A 269 -22.34 -12.92 29.47
C SER A 269 -23.76 -13.13 28.91
N PRO A 270 -24.35 -14.33 29.07
CA PRO A 270 -25.65 -14.64 28.49
C PRO A 270 -26.81 -13.95 29.22
N ASP A 271 -26.64 -13.65 30.51
CA ASP A 271 -27.61 -12.96 31.36
C ASP A 271 -26.89 -12.39 32.60
N CYS A 272 -27.52 -11.48 33.35
CA CYS A 272 -26.93 -10.87 34.56
C CYS A 272 -26.80 -11.86 35.72
N ASP A 273 -27.66 -12.88 35.76
CA ASP A 273 -27.72 -13.90 36.81
C ASP A 273 -27.01 -15.20 36.40
N CYS A 274 -26.08 -15.16 35.42
CA CYS A 274 -25.32 -16.34 35.02
C CYS A 274 -24.44 -16.88 36.17
N PRO A 275 -24.29 -18.22 36.27
CA PRO A 275 -23.23 -18.81 37.08
C PRO A 275 -21.85 -18.29 36.67
N GLU A 276 -20.95 -18.09 37.63
CA GLU A 276 -19.62 -17.48 37.42
C GLU A 276 -18.81 -18.14 36.28
N ILE A 277 -18.92 -19.46 36.11
CA ILE A 277 -18.26 -20.21 35.03
C ILE A 277 -18.69 -19.75 33.63
N LEU A 278 -19.96 -19.35 33.48
CA LEU A 278 -20.59 -18.83 32.27
C LEU A 278 -20.40 -17.32 32.10
N CYS A 279 -19.82 -16.63 33.08
CA CYS A 279 -19.56 -15.19 32.97
C CYS A 279 -18.08 -14.91 32.60
N SER A 280 -17.32 -15.95 32.23
CA SER A 280 -15.90 -15.87 31.87
C SER A 280 -15.67 -16.10 30.37
N ASN A 281 -14.65 -15.47 29.80
CA ASN A 281 -14.21 -15.70 28.42
C ASN A 281 -13.30 -16.94 28.28
N GLN A 282 -13.44 -17.93 29.16
CA GLN A 282 -12.66 -19.15 29.13
C GLN A 282 -13.46 -20.28 28.51
N ILE A 283 -12.78 -21.19 27.81
CA ILE A 283 -13.40 -22.41 27.30
C ILE A 283 -13.72 -23.31 28.48
N ILE A 284 -14.94 -23.84 28.46
CA ILE A 284 -15.43 -24.75 29.48
C ILE A 284 -15.17 -26.19 29.02
N VAL A 285 -14.44 -26.91 29.85
CA VAL A 285 -14.06 -28.29 29.60
C VAL A 285 -14.96 -29.19 30.43
N ASP A 286 -15.90 -29.84 29.77
CA ASP A 286 -16.79 -30.80 30.40
C ASP A 286 -16.82 -32.09 29.58
N ASN A 287 -17.08 -33.22 30.25
CA ASN A 287 -17.20 -34.52 29.59
C ASN A 287 -18.27 -34.51 28.48
N LEU A 288 -19.29 -33.66 28.59
CA LEU A 288 -20.36 -33.51 27.60
C LEU A 288 -19.91 -32.86 26.28
N VAL A 289 -18.84 -32.06 26.30
CA VAL A 289 -18.35 -31.28 25.14
C VAL A 289 -16.91 -31.60 24.73
N LYS A 290 -16.27 -32.55 25.42
CA LYS A 290 -14.87 -32.91 25.21
C LYS A 290 -14.61 -33.45 23.79
N VAL A 291 -15.57 -34.17 23.22
CA VAL A 291 -15.45 -34.72 21.85
C VAL A 291 -15.48 -33.58 20.84
N GLU A 292 -16.44 -32.67 20.97
CA GLU A 292 -16.60 -31.51 20.10
C GLU A 292 -15.38 -30.58 20.15
N LEU A 293 -14.81 -30.37 21.34
CA LEU A 293 -13.57 -29.59 21.51
C LEU A 293 -12.38 -30.27 20.82
N ARG A 294 -12.26 -31.60 20.92
CA ARG A 294 -11.21 -32.37 20.24
C ARG A 294 -11.35 -32.30 18.73
N ASP A 295 -12.56 -32.47 18.21
CA ASP A 295 -12.83 -32.38 16.78
C ASP A 295 -12.51 -30.97 16.26
N LYS A 296 -12.91 -29.94 17.03
CA LYS A 296 -12.58 -28.55 16.71
C LYS A 296 -11.07 -28.31 16.72
N PHE A 297 -10.32 -28.87 17.67
CA PHE A 297 -8.86 -28.77 17.70
C PHE A 297 -8.20 -29.40 16.46
N ASN A 298 -8.63 -30.60 16.08
CA ASN A 298 -8.12 -31.29 14.89
C ASN A 298 -8.40 -30.49 13.62
N GLU A 299 -9.60 -29.93 13.51
CA GLU A 299 -9.98 -29.06 12.39
C GLU A 299 -9.11 -27.79 12.34
N LEU A 300 -8.90 -27.12 13.48
CA LEU A 300 -8.03 -25.94 13.56
C LEU A 300 -6.58 -26.26 13.17
N LYS A 301 -6.07 -27.43 13.58
CA LYS A 301 -4.73 -27.91 13.20
C LYS A 301 -4.61 -28.11 11.69
N ARG A 302 -5.63 -28.69 11.06
CA ARG A 302 -5.71 -28.87 9.60
C ARG A 302 -5.73 -27.51 8.88
N GLN A 303 -6.64 -26.62 9.27
CA GLN A 303 -6.76 -25.27 8.70
C GLN A 303 -5.46 -24.47 8.82
N PHE A 304 -4.79 -24.55 9.97
CA PHE A 304 -3.51 -23.90 10.19
C PHE A 304 -2.43 -24.40 9.23
N ALA A 305 -2.32 -25.73 9.03
CA ALA A 305 -1.34 -26.33 8.14
C ALA A 305 -1.59 -25.96 6.68
N GLU A 306 -2.84 -26.03 6.22
CA GLU A 306 -3.25 -25.65 4.86
C GLU A 306 -2.92 -24.18 4.57
N LEU A 307 -3.32 -23.27 5.46
CA LEU A 307 -3.09 -21.84 5.29
C LEU A 307 -1.61 -21.46 5.39
N SER A 308 -0.84 -22.13 6.26
CA SER A 308 0.61 -21.95 6.35
C SER A 308 1.33 -22.39 5.08
N SER A 309 0.90 -23.52 4.49
CA SER A 309 1.42 -24.00 3.21
C SER A 309 1.13 -23.01 2.08
N PHE A 310 -0.12 -22.54 1.98
CA PHE A 310 -0.52 -21.51 1.02
C PHE A 310 0.30 -20.22 1.18
N MET A 311 0.52 -19.76 2.41
CA MET A 311 1.35 -18.58 2.68
C MET A 311 2.78 -18.80 2.18
N GLN A 312 3.39 -19.94 2.49
CA GLN A 312 4.77 -20.24 2.08
C GLN A 312 4.90 -20.33 0.56
N GLN A 313 3.93 -20.91 -0.14
CA GLN A 313 3.90 -20.92 -1.59
C GLN A 313 3.89 -19.50 -2.17
N ASN A 314 3.06 -18.60 -1.63
CA ASN A 314 3.04 -17.21 -2.09
C ASN A 314 4.32 -16.45 -1.74
N VAL A 315 4.96 -16.72 -0.59
CA VAL A 315 6.28 -16.17 -0.24
C VAL A 315 7.31 -16.56 -1.30
N ASN A 316 7.36 -17.83 -1.69
CA ASN A 316 8.29 -18.31 -2.71
C ASN A 316 8.03 -17.66 -4.08
N ILE A 317 6.76 -17.44 -4.44
CA ILE A 317 6.38 -16.72 -5.67
C ILE A 317 6.88 -15.28 -5.62
N VAL A 318 6.65 -14.56 -4.52
CA VAL A 318 7.11 -13.17 -4.35
C VAL A 318 8.63 -13.08 -4.46
N ASP A 319 9.36 -13.98 -3.81
CA ASP A 319 10.83 -13.99 -3.84
C ASP A 319 11.35 -14.30 -5.27
N THR A 320 10.65 -15.15 -6.02
CA THR A 320 10.95 -15.43 -7.44
C THR A 320 10.70 -14.21 -8.31
N LEU A 321 9.53 -13.56 -8.17
CA LEU A 321 9.17 -12.37 -8.93
C LEU A 321 10.13 -11.20 -8.66
N LYS A 322 10.49 -10.95 -7.39
CA LYS A 322 11.49 -9.94 -7.02
C LYS A 322 12.88 -10.25 -7.59
N THR A 323 13.22 -11.53 -7.73
CA THR A 323 14.49 -11.94 -8.35
C THR A 323 14.47 -11.70 -9.85
N LEU A 324 13.34 -11.94 -10.52
CA LEU A 324 13.15 -11.65 -11.94
C LEU A 324 13.19 -10.14 -12.21
N GLU A 325 12.47 -9.37 -11.41
CA GLU A 325 12.44 -7.90 -11.48
C GLU A 325 13.85 -7.30 -11.48
N LYS A 326 14.71 -7.73 -10.55
CA LYS A 326 16.12 -7.30 -10.47
C LYS A 326 16.96 -7.65 -11.71
N ARG A 327 16.56 -8.68 -12.46
CA ARG A 327 17.25 -9.08 -13.71
C ARG A 327 16.78 -8.27 -14.91
N PHE A 328 15.51 -7.86 -14.92
CA PHE A 328 14.91 -7.09 -16.02
C PHE A 328 15.21 -5.58 -15.98
N ASP A 329 15.67 -5.05 -14.84
CA ASP A 329 16.03 -3.64 -14.65
C ASP A 329 17.23 -3.17 -15.53
N PHE A 330 17.82 -4.07 -16.34
CA PHE A 330 18.90 -3.79 -17.30
C PHE A 330 18.44 -3.48 -18.74
N ASP A 331 17.17 -3.74 -19.11
CA ASP A 331 16.70 -3.55 -20.50
C ASP A 331 15.65 -2.42 -20.62
N THR A 332 16.03 -1.34 -21.31
CA THR A 332 15.27 -0.10 -21.53
C THR A 332 13.96 -0.24 -22.34
N GLN A 333 13.48 -1.45 -22.62
CA GLN A 333 12.27 -1.72 -23.42
C GLN A 333 11.06 -2.25 -22.62
N THR A 334 11.06 -2.21 -21.29
CA THR A 334 10.13 -3.02 -20.47
C THR A 334 9.30 -2.28 -19.42
N GLU A 335 8.96 -0.99 -19.60
CA GLU A 335 8.11 -0.27 -18.63
C GLU A 335 6.77 -0.99 -18.37
N HIS A 336 6.10 -1.48 -19.41
CA HIS A 336 4.78 -2.12 -19.26
C HIS A 336 4.85 -3.49 -18.57
N THR A 337 5.90 -4.28 -18.84
CA THR A 337 6.13 -5.57 -18.19
C THR A 337 6.58 -5.41 -16.74
N ASN A 338 7.39 -4.39 -16.42
CA ASN A 338 7.80 -4.09 -15.04
C ASN A 338 6.61 -3.64 -14.18
N LEU A 339 5.72 -2.81 -14.73
CA LEU A 339 4.47 -2.42 -14.06
C LEU A 339 3.58 -3.64 -13.73
N ASN A 340 3.40 -4.56 -14.68
CA ASN A 340 2.61 -5.78 -14.45
C ASN A 340 3.25 -6.70 -13.40
N MET A 341 4.59 -6.86 -13.41
CA MET A 341 5.29 -7.64 -12.38
C MET A 341 5.13 -7.03 -10.98
N HIS A 342 5.22 -5.71 -10.85
CA HIS A 342 4.96 -5.02 -9.58
C HIS A 342 3.53 -5.21 -9.08
N ASP A 343 2.54 -5.16 -9.97
CA ASP A 343 1.14 -5.45 -9.63
C ASP A 343 0.97 -6.89 -9.10
N ASP A 344 1.62 -7.86 -9.72
CA ASP A 344 1.56 -9.26 -9.31
C ASP A 344 2.29 -9.54 -7.99
N ILE A 345 3.46 -8.93 -7.79
CA ILE A 345 4.17 -8.96 -6.50
C ILE A 345 3.26 -8.41 -5.41
N TYR A 346 2.69 -7.22 -5.62
CA TYR A 346 1.83 -6.58 -4.64
C TYR A 346 0.58 -7.42 -4.32
N ARG A 347 -0.05 -8.00 -5.35
CA ARG A 347 -1.19 -8.90 -5.19
C ARG A 347 -0.82 -10.08 -4.30
N LYS A 348 0.32 -10.73 -4.56
CA LYS A 348 0.79 -11.88 -3.78
C LYS A 348 1.17 -11.50 -2.35
N GLU A 349 1.79 -10.34 -2.14
CA GLU A 349 2.06 -9.81 -0.80
C GLU A 349 0.77 -9.56 -0.01
N ASN A 350 -0.30 -9.10 -0.65
CA ASN A 350 -1.59 -8.94 0.00
C ASN A 350 -2.22 -10.28 0.41
N GLU A 351 -2.12 -11.31 -0.42
CA GLU A 351 -2.56 -12.66 -0.06
C GLU A 351 -1.77 -13.19 1.15
N ILE A 352 -0.46 -12.93 1.21
CA ILE A 352 0.37 -13.26 2.38
C ILE A 352 -0.10 -12.49 3.61
N ARG A 353 -0.36 -11.18 3.50
CA ARG A 353 -0.85 -10.35 4.63
C ARG A 353 -2.19 -10.86 5.15
N LYS A 354 -3.14 -11.19 4.27
CA LYS A 354 -4.44 -11.78 4.64
C LYS A 354 -4.28 -13.13 5.33
N ALA A 355 -3.42 -14.00 4.80
CA ALA A 355 -3.11 -15.29 5.41
C ALA A 355 -2.52 -15.11 6.82
N LYS A 356 -1.58 -14.16 7.01
CA LYS A 356 -1.01 -13.85 8.33
C LYS A 356 -2.06 -13.37 9.33
N ILE A 357 -3.00 -12.51 8.91
CA ILE A 357 -4.12 -12.06 9.76
C ILE A 357 -4.97 -13.25 10.21
N ALA A 358 -5.39 -14.10 9.26
CA ALA A 358 -6.22 -15.27 9.57
C ALA A 358 -5.48 -16.30 10.45
N LEU A 359 -4.20 -16.56 10.19
CA LEU A 359 -3.35 -17.43 11.01
C LEU A 359 -3.25 -16.93 12.47
N ALA A 360 -3.17 -15.61 12.68
CA ALA A 360 -3.17 -15.04 14.04
C ALA A 360 -4.45 -15.40 14.82
N GLY A 361 -5.60 -15.43 14.13
CA GLY A 361 -6.87 -15.88 14.70
C GLY A 361 -6.89 -17.37 15.03
N ILE A 362 -6.53 -18.21 14.05
CA ILE A 362 -6.52 -19.68 14.19
C ILE A 362 -5.54 -20.12 15.28
N GLU A 363 -4.37 -19.50 15.37
CA GLU A 363 -3.36 -19.83 16.36
C GLU A 363 -3.87 -19.61 17.80
N VAL A 364 -4.60 -18.51 18.04
CA VAL A 364 -5.19 -18.23 19.35
C VAL A 364 -6.28 -19.24 19.69
N GLN A 365 -7.16 -19.58 18.73
CA GLN A 365 -8.16 -20.63 18.96
C GLN A 365 -7.49 -21.97 19.28
N LYS A 366 -6.50 -22.37 18.49
CA LYS A 366 -5.75 -23.62 18.68
C LYS A 366 -5.10 -23.66 20.06
N LYS A 367 -4.42 -22.58 20.49
CA LYS A 367 -3.83 -22.49 21.84
C LYS A 367 -4.89 -22.61 22.93
N THR A 368 -6.01 -21.90 22.77
CA THR A 368 -7.11 -21.92 23.76
C THR A 368 -7.67 -23.34 23.95
N VAL A 369 -7.76 -24.13 22.88
CA VAL A 369 -8.23 -25.54 22.95
C VAL A 369 -7.11 -26.54 23.27
N PHE A 370 -5.85 -26.21 23.02
CA PHE A 370 -4.70 -27.09 23.28
C PHE A 370 -4.46 -27.31 24.77
N PHE A 371 -4.48 -26.25 25.58
CA PHE A 371 -4.26 -26.29 27.04
C PHE A 371 -5.32 -27.10 27.83
N ILE A 372 -6.23 -27.74 27.12
CA ILE A 372 -7.38 -28.48 27.63
C ILE A 372 -7.27 -29.99 27.33
N ASN A 373 -6.47 -30.37 26.33
CA ASN A 373 -6.31 -31.77 25.89
C ASN A 373 -5.06 -32.45 26.46
N ASP A 374 -4.13 -31.68 27.04
CA ASP A 374 -3.06 -32.14 27.93
C ASP A 374 -3.59 -32.16 29.38
#